data_AF-A0A7C8K2E2-F1
#
_entry.id   AF-A0A7C8K2E2-F1
#
_cell.length_a   1.000
_cell.length_b   1.000
_cell.length_c   1.000
_cell.angle_alpha   90.00
_cell.angle_beta   90.00
_cell.angle_gamma   90.00
#
_symmetry.space_group_name_H-M   'P 1'
#
loop_
_entity.id
_entity.type
_entity.pdbx_description
1 polymer ?
#
loop_
_entity_poly.entity_id
_entity_poly.type
_entity_poly.pdbx_seq_one_letter_code
_entity_poly.pdbx_strand_id
1 'polypeptide(L)'
;MFEFTRFTSPKTATAWSGAGIGKPFGLTLSTFVHSIVTLIVSIIINITDANEPGNDYGEGTGWVVMIPGPAIVFLWSIIFMFVCKYSYFSPALALGTYLIFAMGVIAEGIVTALLYE
;
A
#
# COMPACT_ATOMS: atom_id res chain seq x y z
N MET A 1 -9.67 23.15 17.28
CA MET A 1 -10.24 22.30 16.20
C MET A 1 -9.84 22.94 14.89
N PHE A 2 -8.89 22.37 14.15
CA PHE A 2 -8.46 22.94 12.87
C PHE A 2 -9.55 22.69 11.82
N GLU A 3 -10.23 23.75 11.37
CA GLU A 3 -11.21 23.69 10.28
C GLU A 3 -10.50 23.53 8.93
N PHE A 4 -10.10 22.30 8.59
CA PHE A 4 -9.57 21.97 7.26
C PHE A 4 -10.62 22.10 6.14
N THR A 5 -11.89 22.33 6.48
CA THR A 5 -13.00 22.53 5.55
C THR A 5 -12.98 23.88 4.83
N ARG A 6 -12.21 24.87 5.31
CA ARG A 6 -12.25 26.24 4.75
C ARG A 6 -11.45 26.43 3.45
N PHE A 7 -10.57 25.49 3.08
CA PHE A 7 -9.67 25.62 1.92
C PHE A 7 -10.00 24.71 0.74
N THR A 8 -10.98 23.82 0.88
CA THR A 8 -11.32 22.87 -0.19
C THR A 8 -12.49 23.43 -1.00
N SER A 9 -12.25 23.78 -2.27
CA SER A 9 -13.33 24.30 -3.12
C SER A 9 -14.49 23.28 -3.19
N PRO A 10 -15.76 23.72 -3.26
CA PRO A 10 -16.91 22.82 -3.38
C PRO A 10 -16.79 21.86 -4.57
N LYS A 11 -16.16 22.31 -5.68
CA LYS A 11 -15.83 21.49 -6.86
C LYS A 11 -14.84 20.38 -6.54
N THR A 12 -13.81 20.67 -5.74
CA THR A 12 -12.85 19.69 -5.25
C THR A 12 -13.54 18.69 -4.31
N ALA A 13 -14.41 19.14 -3.42
CA ALA A 13 -15.16 18.23 -2.55
C ALA A 13 -16.09 17.28 -3.34
N THR A 14 -16.72 17.72 -4.44
CA THR A 14 -17.59 16.89 -5.28
C THR A 14 -16.84 15.96 -6.23
N ALA A 15 -15.74 16.43 -6.84
CA ALA A 15 -14.95 15.59 -7.73
C ALA A 15 -14.29 14.41 -6.98
N TRP A 16 -14.01 14.59 -5.69
CA TRP A 16 -13.28 13.61 -4.88
C TRP A 16 -14.21 12.76 -3.98
N SER A 17 -15.51 13.07 -3.91
CA SER A 17 -16.49 12.25 -3.20
C SER A 17 -17.05 11.12 -4.08
N GLY A 18 -17.27 9.94 -3.49
CA GLY A 18 -17.88 8.77 -4.14
C GLY A 18 -16.90 7.69 -4.64
N ALA A 19 -17.45 6.61 -5.19
CA ALA A 19 -16.70 5.43 -5.63
C ALA A 19 -16.47 5.44 -7.15
N GLY A 20 -15.27 5.82 -7.59
CA GLY A 20 -14.85 5.77 -8.99
C GLY A 20 -13.35 5.49 -9.10
N ILE A 21 -12.90 4.91 -10.21
CA ILE A 21 -11.51 4.43 -10.39
C ILE A 21 -10.47 5.57 -10.29
N GLY A 22 -10.83 6.79 -10.71
CA GLY A 22 -10.00 8.00 -10.55
C GLY A 22 -10.26 8.79 -9.26
N LYS A 23 -11.08 8.27 -8.35
CA LYS A 23 -11.40 8.92 -7.07
C LYS A 23 -10.58 8.29 -5.95
N PRO A 24 -10.33 9.01 -4.84
CA PRO A 24 -9.55 8.49 -3.71
C PRO A 24 -9.99 7.12 -3.24
N PHE A 25 -11.30 6.88 -3.12
CA PHE A 25 -11.82 5.59 -2.70
C PHE A 25 -11.46 4.45 -3.67
N GLY A 26 -11.56 4.69 -4.99
CA GLY A 26 -11.20 3.67 -5.99
C GLY A 26 -9.70 3.42 -6.05
N LEU A 27 -8.88 4.47 -5.87
CA LEU A 27 -7.44 4.33 -5.73
C LEU A 27 -7.08 3.50 -4.48
N THR A 28 -7.69 3.82 -3.33
CA THR A 28 -7.54 3.02 -2.11
C THR A 28 -7.91 1.57 -2.31
N LEU A 29 -9.05 1.31 -2.95
CA LEU A 29 -9.50 -0.05 -3.21
C LEU A 29 -8.54 -0.79 -4.14
N SER A 30 -8.03 -0.12 -5.18
CA SER A 30 -7.04 -0.70 -6.08
C SER A 30 -5.74 -1.05 -5.35
N THR A 31 -5.21 -0.14 -4.52
CA THR A 31 -4.02 -0.39 -3.71
C THR A 31 -4.23 -1.53 -2.73
N PHE A 32 -5.41 -1.60 -2.10
CA PHE A 32 -5.77 -2.71 -1.23
C PHE A 32 -5.71 -4.05 -1.97
N VAL A 33 -6.33 -4.16 -3.14
CA VAL A 33 -6.29 -5.39 -3.96
C VAL A 33 -4.85 -5.74 -4.39
N HIS A 34 -4.06 -4.75 -4.83
CA HIS A 34 -2.66 -4.98 -5.18
C HIS A 34 -1.82 -5.46 -4.00
N SER A 35 -2.04 -4.91 -2.81
CA SER A 35 -1.33 -5.34 -1.59
C SER A 35 -1.65 -6.79 -1.22
N ILE A 36 -2.89 -7.25 -1.43
CA ILE A 36 -3.26 -8.66 -1.24
C ILE A 36 -2.50 -9.56 -2.22
N VAL A 37 -2.52 -9.23 -3.51
CA VAL A 37 -1.81 -10.01 -4.54
C VAL A 37 -0.32 -10.05 -4.24
N THR A 38 0.27 -8.92 -3.88
CA THR A 38 1.70 -8.82 -3.53
C THR A 38 2.03 -9.69 -2.32
N LEU A 39 1.23 -9.63 -1.25
CA LEU A 39 1.40 -10.48 -0.07
C LEU A 39 1.35 -11.97 -0.42
N ILE A 40 0.40 -12.39 -1.25
CA ILE A 40 0.28 -13.79 -1.70
C ILE A 40 1.56 -14.20 -2.46
N VAL A 41 2.01 -13.39 -3.41
CA VAL A 41 3.22 -13.67 -4.19
C VAL A 41 4.45 -13.72 -3.29
N SER A 42 4.63 -12.75 -2.38
CA SER A 42 5.72 -12.74 -1.41
C SER A 42 5.74 -13.99 -0.54
N ILE A 43 4.57 -14.45 -0.07
CA ILE A 43 4.46 -15.68 0.73
C ILE A 43 4.87 -16.90 -0.11
N ILE A 44 4.42 -17.01 -1.35
CA ILE A 44 4.78 -18.13 -2.24
C ILE A 44 6.29 -18.17 -2.44
N ILE A 45 6.91 -17.04 -2.84
CA ILE A 45 8.36 -16.94 -3.06
C ILE A 45 9.12 -17.35 -1.79
N ASN A 46 8.72 -16.82 -0.63
CA ASN A 46 9.34 -17.15 0.65
C ASN A 46 9.28 -18.64 1.01
N ILE A 47 8.14 -19.28 0.77
CA ILE A 47 7.99 -20.71 1.03
C ILE A 47 8.84 -21.52 0.03
N THR A 48 8.89 -21.12 -1.24
CA THR A 48 9.69 -21.82 -2.25
C THR A 48 11.18 -21.73 -1.95
N ASP A 49 11.69 -20.53 -1.68
CA ASP A 49 13.10 -20.27 -1.39
C ASP A 49 13.57 -20.89 -0.06
N ALA A 50 12.73 -20.88 0.97
CA ALA A 50 13.05 -21.53 2.25
C ALA A 50 13.26 -23.06 2.12
N ASN A 51 12.76 -23.67 1.05
CA ASN A 51 12.93 -25.10 0.78
C ASN A 51 14.03 -25.40 -0.24
N GLU A 52 14.74 -24.40 -0.75
CA GLU A 52 15.74 -24.58 -1.80
C GLU A 52 17.12 -24.93 -1.19
N PRO A 53 17.74 -26.07 -1.58
CA PRO A 53 18.95 -26.58 -0.93
C PRO A 53 20.23 -25.77 -1.19
N GLY A 54 20.12 -24.58 -1.80
CA GLY A 54 21.20 -23.63 -2.04
C GLY A 54 20.91 -22.22 -1.50
N ASN A 55 19.94 -22.07 -0.61
CA ASN A 55 19.63 -20.78 -0.01
C ASN A 55 20.72 -20.39 0.99
N ASP A 56 21.57 -19.46 0.59
CA ASP A 56 22.65 -18.91 1.41
C ASP A 56 22.15 -17.89 2.45
N TYR A 57 20.87 -17.49 2.38
CA TYR A 57 20.25 -16.59 3.34
C TYR A 57 19.67 -17.38 4.53
N GLY A 58 19.91 -16.87 5.74
CA GLY A 58 19.45 -17.53 6.96
C GLY A 58 17.92 -17.68 7.00
N GLU A 59 17.44 -18.71 7.70
CA GLU A 59 16.00 -18.97 7.88
C GLU A 59 15.26 -17.69 8.31
N GLY A 60 14.25 -17.29 7.54
CA GLY A 60 13.44 -16.11 7.85
C GLY A 60 13.85 -14.81 7.14
N THR A 61 14.97 -14.77 6.42
CA THR A 61 15.46 -13.53 5.77
C THR A 61 14.44 -12.94 4.81
N GLY A 62 13.86 -13.75 3.92
CA GLY A 62 12.82 -13.27 3.00
C GLY A 62 11.54 -12.81 3.70
N TRP A 63 11.20 -13.38 4.86
CA TRP A 63 10.04 -12.95 5.63
C TRP A 63 10.25 -11.55 6.22
N VAL A 64 11.48 -11.22 6.61
CA VAL A 64 11.84 -9.90 7.13
C VAL A 64 11.95 -8.87 6.01
N VAL A 65 12.34 -9.28 4.80
CA VAL A 65 12.58 -8.34 3.70
C VAL A 65 11.34 -8.12 2.83
N MET A 66 10.52 -9.14 2.56
CA MET A 66 9.49 -9.10 1.50
C MET A 66 8.04 -8.96 1.99
N ILE A 67 7.81 -9.03 3.30
CA ILE A 67 6.48 -8.98 3.92
C ILE A 67 6.16 -7.61 4.53
N PRO A 68 7.08 -6.92 5.23
CA PRO A 68 6.72 -5.73 5.99
C PRO A 68 6.05 -4.62 5.16
N GLY A 69 6.55 -4.26 3.98
CA GLY A 69 5.93 -3.17 3.22
C GLY A 69 4.58 -3.56 2.65
N PRO A 70 4.39 -4.69 1.95
CA PRO A 70 3.06 -5.13 1.53
C PRO A 70 2.07 -5.23 2.69
N ALA A 71 2.51 -5.69 3.87
CA ALA A 71 1.67 -5.77 5.07
C ALA A 71 1.27 -4.38 5.61
N ILE A 72 2.22 -3.45 5.68
CA ILE A 72 1.95 -2.07 6.10
C ILE A 72 1.00 -1.40 5.10
N VAL A 73 1.23 -1.58 3.79
CA VAL A 73 0.37 -1.02 2.73
C VAL A 73 -1.04 -1.58 2.83
N PHE A 74 -1.18 -2.89 3.08
CA PHE A 74 -2.46 -3.55 3.29
C PHE A 74 -3.21 -2.96 4.50
N LEU A 75 -2.57 -2.92 5.67
CA LEU A 75 -3.16 -2.39 6.90
C LEU A 75 -3.55 -0.92 6.73
N TRP A 76 -2.70 -0.15 6.07
CA TRP A 76 -2.95 1.26 5.86
C TRP A 76 -4.08 1.53 4.86
N SER A 77 -4.17 0.70 3.80
CA SER A 77 -5.28 0.78 2.85
C SER A 77 -6.63 0.52 3.54
N ILE A 78 -6.68 -0.38 4.53
CA ILE A 78 -7.89 -0.58 5.36
C ILE A 78 -8.27 0.71 6.09
N ILE A 79 -7.31 1.31 6.82
CA ILE A 79 -7.54 2.56 7.54
C ILE A 79 -8.03 3.65 6.58
N PHE A 80 -7.42 3.76 5.40
CA PHE A 80 -7.81 4.74 4.40
C PHE A 80 -9.18 4.49 3.78
N MET A 81 -9.64 3.25 3.64
CA MET A 81 -11.02 2.97 3.23
C MET A 81 -12.01 3.54 4.24
N PHE A 82 -11.75 3.38 5.54
CA PHE A 82 -12.57 3.98 6.60
C PHE A 82 -12.49 5.51 6.57
N VAL A 83 -11.29 6.08 6.43
CA VAL A 83 -11.11 7.53 6.35
C VAL A 83 -11.81 8.12 5.13
N CYS A 84 -11.70 7.52 3.95
CA CYS A 84 -12.39 7.97 2.74
C CYS A 84 -13.91 7.82 2.84
N LYS A 85 -14.41 6.84 3.59
CA LYS A 85 -15.85 6.60 3.77
C LYS A 85 -16.49 7.51 4.81
N TYR A 86 -15.78 7.80 5.91
CA TYR A 86 -16.33 8.45 7.10
C TYR A 86 -15.76 9.84 7.40
N SER A 87 -14.70 10.27 6.71
CA SER A 87 -13.98 11.50 7.04
C SER A 87 -13.86 12.44 5.84
N TYR A 88 -13.99 13.74 6.09
CA TYR A 88 -13.69 14.83 5.14
C TYR A 88 -12.18 15.04 4.98
N PHE A 89 -11.39 13.97 5.01
CA PHE A 89 -9.94 14.07 4.93
C PHE A 89 -9.56 14.74 3.62
N SER A 90 -8.72 15.79 3.69
CA SER A 90 -8.26 16.51 2.50
C SER A 90 -7.60 15.48 1.59
N PRO A 91 -8.16 15.25 0.40
CA PRO A 91 -7.76 14.08 -0.34
C PRO A 91 -6.37 14.25 -1.00
N ALA A 92 -5.76 15.44 -0.89
CA ALA A 92 -4.32 15.63 -1.07
C ALA A 92 -3.47 14.80 -0.08
N LEU A 93 -3.91 14.63 1.17
CA LEU A 93 -3.27 13.72 2.13
C LEU A 93 -3.39 12.27 1.65
N ALA A 94 -4.52 11.86 1.08
CA ALA A 94 -4.67 10.53 0.52
C ALA A 94 -3.66 10.27 -0.60
N LEU A 95 -3.53 11.18 -1.56
CA LEU A 95 -2.55 11.08 -2.64
C LEU A 95 -1.10 11.08 -2.14
N GLY A 96 -0.76 11.96 -1.20
CA GLY A 96 0.59 12.00 -0.61
C GLY A 96 0.93 10.69 0.10
N THR A 97 -0.04 10.10 0.79
CA THR A 97 0.13 8.82 1.46
C THR A 97 0.29 7.66 0.45
N TYR A 98 -0.46 7.65 -0.66
CA TYR A 98 -0.25 6.66 -1.74
C TYR A 98 1.14 6.74 -2.37
N LEU A 99 1.66 7.95 -2.58
CA LEU A 99 3.00 8.16 -3.11
C LEU A 99 4.08 7.55 -2.22
N ILE A 100 3.96 7.73 -0.90
CA ILE A 100 4.90 7.14 0.06
C ILE A 100 4.85 5.61 0.00
N PHE A 101 3.67 5.02 -0.06
CA PHE A 101 3.54 3.56 -0.17
C PHE A 101 4.07 3.00 -1.48
N ALA A 102 3.76 3.65 -2.60
CA ALA A 102 4.27 3.23 -3.90
C ALA A 102 5.80 3.21 -3.91
N MET A 103 6.45 4.25 -3.37
CA MET A 103 7.90 4.28 -3.25
C MET A 103 8.44 3.18 -2.31
N GLY A 104 7.76 2.93 -1.19
CA GLY A 104 8.15 1.87 -0.25
C GLY A 104 8.11 0.46 -0.87
N VAL A 105 7.03 0.13 -1.59
CA VAL A 105 6.87 -1.17 -2.27
C VAL A 105 7.89 -1.31 -3.40
N ILE A 106 8.19 -0.24 -4.15
CA ILE A 106 9.23 -0.27 -5.18
C ILE A 106 10.61 -0.52 -4.55
N ALA A 107 10.94 0.18 -3.47
CA ALA A 107 12.22 0.00 -2.78
C ALA A 107 12.37 -1.43 -2.25
N GLU A 108 11.33 -2.00 -1.66
CA GLU A 108 11.31 -3.39 -1.19
C GLU A 108 11.42 -4.40 -2.32
N GLY A 109 10.75 -4.15 -3.45
CA GLY A 109 10.87 -4.96 -4.66
C GLY A 109 12.29 -4.95 -5.23
N ILE A 110 12.96 -3.79 -5.23
CA ILE A 110 14.37 -3.67 -5.64
C ILE A 110 15.28 -4.46 -4.70
N VAL A 111 15.13 -4.29 -3.39
CA VAL A 111 15.94 -5.02 -2.40
C VAL A 111 15.72 -6.53 -2.52
N THR A 112 14.48 -6.95 -2.70
CA THR A 112 14.12 -8.36 -2.95
C THR A 112 14.81 -8.87 -4.20
N ALA A 113 14.71 -8.17 -5.34
CA ALA A 113 15.36 -8.60 -6.57
C ALA A 113 16.87 -8.73 -6.40
N LEU A 114 17.52 -7.77 -5.71
CA LEU A 114 18.97 -7.82 -5.47
C LEU A 114 19.41 -8.96 -4.55
N LEU A 115 18.54 -9.44 -3.66
CA LEU A 115 18.86 -10.55 -2.76
C LEU A 115 18.57 -11.91 -3.39
N TYR A 116 17.61 -11.98 -4.31
CA TYR A 116 17.11 -13.22 -4.90
C TYR A 116 17.56 -13.41 -6.38
N GLU A 117 18.48 -12.58 -6.87
CA GLU A 117 19.27 -12.76 -8.10
C GLU A 117 20.56 -13.55 -7.83
#